data_AF-A0A4S2T3H2-F1
#
_entry.id   AF-A0A4S2T3H2-F1
#
_cell.length_a   1.000
_cell.length_b   1.000
_cell.length_c   1.000
_cell.angle_alpha   90.00
_cell.angle_beta   90.00
_cell.angle_gamma   90.00
#
_symmetry.space_group_name_H-M   'P 1'
#
loop_
_entity.id
_entity.type
_entity.pdbx_description
1 polymer ?
#
loop_
_entity_poly.entity_id
_entity_poly.type
_entity_poly.pdbx_seq_one_letter_code
_entity_poly.pdbx_strand_id
1 'polypeptide(L)'
;MGVDLTLFMADWERLVAFPVQRRIDALDDTVWPSGGDQSLRWGRGGGWRWPPDQGARWCAAYEFFTTTGSYRPHYRAGDGWADMRPLVDAPVREAMDAFLGGLIWDADPIEDPALTGGEGLFPPVADPRRPHLLLVCSPEAVERKVPAWKGVEPYLDVMRAPFAAECEGWAGRPGTFEGFVALLREWGDVVTEAAGRGWGLVGVP
;
A
#
# COMPACT_ATOMS: atom_id res chain seq x y z
N MET A 1 -20.25 0.30 5.23
CA MET A 1 -19.69 -0.68 4.28
C MET A 1 -18.19 -0.41 4.20
N GLY A 2 -17.36 -1.45 4.26
CA GLY A 2 -15.89 -1.29 4.14
C GLY A 2 -15.49 -1.07 2.69
N VAL A 3 -14.35 -0.42 2.48
CA VAL A 3 -13.68 -0.34 1.18
C VAL A 3 -12.66 -1.48 1.13
N ASP A 4 -12.56 -2.16 0.00
CA ASP A 4 -11.53 -3.17 -0.23
C ASP A 4 -10.25 -2.49 -0.74
N LEU A 5 -9.12 -3.19 -0.73
CA LEU A 5 -7.85 -2.73 -1.27
C LEU A 5 -7.31 -3.84 -2.16
N THR A 6 -7.26 -3.56 -3.45
CA THR A 6 -6.45 -4.31 -4.39
C THR A 6 -5.17 -3.52 -4.65
N LEU A 7 -4.03 -4.09 -4.27
CA LEU A 7 -2.75 -3.48 -4.53
C LEU A 7 -2.12 -4.08 -5.78
N PHE A 8 -1.71 -3.23 -6.72
CA PHE A 8 -0.94 -3.60 -7.87
C PHE A 8 0.49 -3.09 -7.77
N MET A 9 1.40 -3.86 -8.34
CA MET A 9 2.76 -3.45 -8.66
C MET A 9 2.91 -3.51 -10.18
N ALA A 10 3.42 -2.44 -10.79
CA ALA A 10 3.48 -2.35 -12.25
C ALA A 10 4.70 -1.59 -12.76
N ASP A 11 5.15 -2.01 -13.94
CA ASP A 11 6.08 -1.27 -14.78
C ASP A 11 5.43 0.05 -15.22
N TRP A 12 6.01 1.15 -14.77
CA TRP A 12 5.49 2.50 -15.00
C TRP A 12 5.55 2.89 -16.47
N GLU A 13 6.61 2.51 -17.21
CA GLU A 13 6.74 2.79 -18.64
C GLU A 13 5.62 2.11 -19.42
N ARG A 14 5.30 0.87 -19.03
CA ARG A 14 4.21 0.13 -19.64
C ARG A 14 2.85 0.71 -19.29
N LEU A 15 2.66 1.12 -18.04
CA LEU A 15 1.41 1.71 -17.57
C LEU A 15 1.11 3.05 -18.25
N VAL A 16 2.12 3.92 -18.43
CA VAL A 16 1.92 5.24 -19.07
C VAL A 16 1.60 5.15 -20.56
N ALA A 17 1.96 4.04 -21.22
CA ALA A 17 1.61 3.79 -22.62
C ALA A 17 0.09 3.62 -22.84
N PHE A 18 -0.67 3.28 -21.79
CA PHE A 18 -2.13 3.25 -21.85
C PHE A 18 -2.72 4.66 -21.68
N PRO A 19 -3.87 4.96 -22.34
CA PRO A 19 -4.63 6.16 -22.06
C PRO A 19 -4.96 6.27 -20.57
N VAL A 20 -4.88 7.47 -19.99
CA VAL A 20 -5.07 7.74 -18.56
C VAL A 20 -6.34 7.07 -18.01
N GLN A 21 -7.43 7.10 -18.76
CA GLN A 21 -8.73 6.55 -18.38
C GLN A 21 -8.77 5.00 -18.38
N ARG A 22 -7.81 4.36 -19.02
CA ARG A 22 -7.71 2.90 -19.18
C ARG A 22 -6.66 2.26 -18.29
N ARG A 23 -5.89 3.04 -17.53
CA ARG A 23 -4.77 2.52 -16.74
C ARG A 23 -5.23 1.58 -15.62
N ILE A 24 -6.34 1.90 -14.95
CA ILE A 24 -6.92 1.02 -13.91
C ILE A 24 -7.48 -0.25 -14.55
N ASP A 25 -8.30 -0.11 -15.60
CA ASP A 25 -8.85 -1.24 -16.36
C ASP A 25 -7.72 -2.18 -16.85
N ALA A 26 -6.64 -1.61 -17.38
CA ALA A 26 -5.51 -2.37 -17.89
C ALA A 26 -4.80 -3.18 -16.79
N LEU A 27 -4.73 -2.69 -15.54
CA LEU A 27 -4.18 -3.44 -14.42
C LEU A 27 -5.09 -4.63 -14.06
N ASP A 28 -6.40 -4.40 -13.92
CA ASP A 28 -7.38 -5.44 -13.59
C ASP A 28 -7.44 -6.51 -14.69
N ASP A 29 -7.60 -6.11 -15.95
CA ASP A 29 -7.68 -7.00 -17.11
C ASP A 29 -6.40 -7.82 -17.32
N THR A 30 -5.24 -7.28 -16.92
CA THR A 30 -3.96 -8.00 -17.03
C THR A 30 -3.88 -9.12 -15.99
N VAL A 31 -4.21 -8.84 -14.72
CA VAL A 31 -4.13 -9.84 -13.65
C VAL A 31 -5.30 -10.82 -13.71
N TRP A 32 -6.49 -10.35 -14.09
CA TRP A 32 -7.73 -11.12 -14.19
C TRP A 32 -8.37 -11.00 -15.58
N PRO A 33 -7.79 -11.65 -16.61
CA PRO A 33 -8.30 -11.56 -17.97
C PRO A 33 -9.73 -12.10 -18.08
N SER A 34 -10.56 -11.37 -18.84
CA SER A 34 -11.93 -11.77 -19.16
C SER A 34 -11.97 -13.17 -19.77
N GLY A 35 -12.76 -14.08 -19.18
CA GLY A 35 -12.85 -15.49 -19.58
C GLY A 35 -11.86 -16.44 -18.88
N GLY A 36 -11.01 -15.92 -17.99
CA GLY A 36 -10.20 -16.72 -17.08
C GLY A 36 -11.02 -17.36 -15.94
N ASP A 37 -10.38 -18.22 -15.16
CA ASP A 37 -11.00 -18.85 -13.99
C ASP A 37 -11.31 -17.79 -12.93
N GLN A 38 -12.59 -17.43 -12.81
CA GLN A 38 -13.07 -16.43 -11.85
C GLN A 38 -12.85 -16.86 -10.39
N SER A 39 -12.65 -18.15 -10.11
CA SER A 39 -12.30 -18.61 -8.77
C SER A 39 -10.94 -18.08 -8.32
N LEU A 40 -10.04 -17.77 -9.25
CA LEU A 40 -8.73 -17.14 -8.98
C LEU A 40 -8.85 -15.66 -8.63
N ARG A 41 -9.95 -14.99 -8.98
CA ARG A 41 -10.25 -13.63 -8.50
C ARG A 41 -10.58 -13.62 -7.01
N TRP A 42 -11.20 -14.69 -6.53
CA TRP A 42 -11.67 -14.86 -5.16
C TRP A 42 -10.80 -15.82 -4.32
N GLY A 43 -9.72 -16.34 -4.90
CA GLY A 43 -8.82 -17.29 -4.26
C GLY A 43 -7.96 -16.59 -3.22
N ARG A 44 -8.34 -16.68 -1.95
CA ARG A 44 -7.69 -16.00 -0.81
C ARG A 44 -6.37 -16.67 -0.38
N GLY A 45 -5.44 -16.82 -1.32
CA GLY A 45 -4.14 -17.47 -1.09
C GLY A 45 -3.12 -16.55 -0.43
N GLY A 46 -3.34 -15.23 -0.48
CA GLY A 46 -2.37 -14.21 -0.10
C GLY A 46 -1.13 -14.18 -1.00
N GLY A 47 -0.36 -13.09 -0.91
CA GLY A 47 0.88 -12.89 -1.64
C GLY A 47 0.70 -12.37 -3.08
N TRP A 48 1.75 -12.53 -3.89
CA TRP A 48 1.78 -12.04 -5.27
C TRP A 48 1.01 -12.94 -6.23
N ARG A 49 0.03 -12.34 -6.90
CA ARG A 49 -0.68 -12.89 -8.04
C ARG A 49 -0.11 -12.31 -9.32
N TRP A 50 0.60 -13.15 -10.06
CA TRP A 50 1.14 -12.84 -11.37
C TRP A 50 0.14 -13.20 -12.47
N PRO A 51 0.09 -12.44 -13.56
CA PRO A 51 -0.72 -12.77 -14.72
C PRO A 51 -0.24 -14.09 -15.35
N PRO A 52 -1.15 -14.86 -15.95
CA PRO A 52 -0.85 -16.18 -16.48
C PRO A 52 0.05 -16.13 -17.71
N ASP A 53 -0.06 -15.09 -18.53
CA ASP A 53 0.79 -14.87 -19.71
C ASP A 53 2.11 -14.21 -19.31
N GLN A 54 3.23 -14.73 -19.84
CA GLN A 54 4.56 -14.16 -19.61
C GLN A 54 4.70 -12.76 -20.22
N GLY A 55 4.05 -12.49 -21.35
CA GLY A 55 4.02 -11.15 -21.97
C GLY A 55 3.25 -10.12 -21.16
N ALA A 56 2.40 -10.59 -20.23
CA ALA A 56 1.59 -9.77 -19.34
C ALA A 56 2.27 -9.48 -18.00
N ARG A 57 3.45 -10.05 -17.71
CA ARG A 57 4.22 -9.85 -16.46
C ARG A 57 4.92 -8.49 -16.38
N TRP A 58 4.21 -7.44 -16.77
CA TRP A 58 4.53 -6.04 -16.47
C TRP A 58 3.74 -5.53 -15.26
N CYS A 59 2.80 -6.33 -14.75
CA CYS A 59 1.90 -6.03 -13.65
C CYS A 59 1.70 -7.29 -12.78
N ALA A 60 1.49 -7.11 -11.47
CA ALA A 60 1.05 -8.13 -10.53
C ALA A 60 0.14 -7.53 -9.45
N ALA A 61 -0.80 -8.30 -8.94
CA ALA A 61 -1.59 -7.90 -7.76
C ALA A 61 -1.02 -8.55 -6.49
N TYR A 62 -1.09 -7.86 -5.36
CA TYR A 62 -0.76 -8.39 -4.05
C TYR A 62 -2.02 -8.51 -3.20
N GLU A 63 -2.19 -9.67 -2.57
CA GLU A 63 -3.24 -9.92 -1.61
C GLU A 63 -2.64 -10.02 -0.21
N PHE A 64 -3.02 -9.09 0.68
CA PHE A 64 -2.52 -9.08 2.05
C PHE A 64 -3.09 -10.24 2.86
N PHE A 65 -2.20 -10.99 3.52
CA PHE A 65 -2.55 -12.11 4.39
C PHE A 65 -3.31 -11.65 5.64
N THR A 66 -2.93 -10.49 6.21
CA THR A 66 -3.50 -9.99 7.47
C THR A 66 -4.84 -9.28 7.32
N THR A 67 -5.17 -8.76 6.13
CA THR A 67 -6.33 -7.87 5.94
C THR A 67 -7.45 -8.47 5.09
N THR A 68 -7.19 -9.60 4.42
CA THR A 68 -8.15 -10.32 3.57
C THR A 68 -8.82 -9.42 2.51
N GLY A 69 -8.06 -8.43 2.02
CA GLY A 69 -8.52 -7.47 1.02
C GLY A 69 -9.25 -6.24 1.58
N SER A 70 -9.48 -6.11 2.89
CA SER A 70 -10.10 -4.90 3.43
C SER A 70 -9.10 -3.76 3.52
N TYR A 71 -9.47 -2.54 3.10
CA TYR A 71 -8.65 -1.33 3.31
C TYR A 71 -8.60 -0.90 4.79
N ARG A 72 -9.62 -1.26 5.58
CA ARG A 72 -9.79 -0.75 6.96
C ARG A 72 -8.56 -1.00 7.87
N PRO A 73 -7.89 -2.16 7.87
CA PRO A 73 -6.70 -2.37 8.69
C PRO A 73 -5.53 -1.46 8.30
N HIS A 74 -5.40 -1.09 7.02
CA HIS A 74 -4.35 -0.19 6.54
C HIS A 74 -4.54 1.23 7.08
N TYR A 75 -5.74 1.77 6.91
CA TYR A 75 -6.10 3.07 7.49
C TYR A 75 -5.90 3.11 9.01
N ARG A 76 -6.34 2.06 9.71
CA ARG A 76 -6.16 1.95 11.17
C ARG A 76 -4.70 1.88 11.59
N ALA A 77 -3.85 1.25 10.78
CA ALA A 77 -2.42 1.22 11.04
C ALA A 77 -1.78 2.61 10.87
N GLY A 78 -2.20 3.38 9.86
CA GLY A 78 -1.80 4.79 9.72
C GLY A 78 -2.25 5.66 10.90
N ASP A 79 -3.51 5.55 11.32
CA ASP A 79 -4.03 6.22 12.51
C ASP A 79 -3.28 5.82 13.79
N GLY A 80 -3.04 4.52 13.98
CA GLY A 80 -2.29 4.01 15.12
C GLY A 80 -0.85 4.51 15.13
N TRP A 81 -0.22 4.61 13.97
CA TRP A 81 1.09 5.25 13.86
C TRP A 81 1.03 6.71 14.30
N ALA A 82 0.07 7.50 13.82
CA ALA A 82 -0.06 8.91 14.17
C ALA A 82 -0.13 9.14 15.69
N ASP A 83 -0.85 8.28 16.42
CA ASP A 83 -0.96 8.38 17.87
C ASP A 83 0.31 7.92 18.61
N MET A 84 0.95 6.83 18.16
CA MET A 84 2.20 6.35 18.77
C MET A 84 3.40 7.27 18.48
N ARG A 85 3.35 8.00 17.37
CA ARG A 85 4.45 8.81 16.82
C ARG A 85 5.14 9.73 17.85
N PRO A 86 4.45 10.43 18.77
CA PRO A 86 5.10 11.28 19.77
C PRO A 86 5.88 10.53 20.84
N LEU A 87 5.61 9.23 21.02
CA LEU A 87 6.22 8.36 22.04
C LEU A 87 7.45 7.59 21.54
N VAL A 88 7.76 7.71 20.25
CA VAL A 88 8.83 6.98 19.58
C VAL A 88 10.03 7.90 19.35
N ASP A 89 11.23 7.37 19.59
CA ASP A 89 12.47 8.11 19.39
C ASP A 89 12.63 8.63 17.95
N ALA A 90 13.22 9.82 17.82
CA ALA A 90 13.30 10.54 16.55
C ALA A 90 13.84 9.69 15.37
N PRO A 91 14.90 8.88 15.50
CA PRO A 91 15.40 8.09 14.38
C PRO A 91 14.40 7.03 13.88
N VAL A 92 13.68 6.37 14.79
CA VAL A 92 12.67 5.35 14.44
C VAL A 92 11.45 6.04 13.83
N ARG A 93 11.07 7.19 14.40
CA ARG A 93 9.98 8.01 13.90
C ARG A 93 10.21 8.48 12.47
N GLU A 94 11.36 9.07 12.17
CA GLU A 94 11.69 9.57 10.83
C GLU A 94 11.72 8.45 9.78
N ALA A 95 12.28 7.29 10.15
CA ALA A 95 12.26 6.12 9.28
C ALA A 95 10.84 5.60 9.01
N MET A 96 10.00 5.53 10.05
CA MET A 96 8.61 5.09 9.91
C MET A 96 7.77 6.09 9.10
N ASP A 97 7.94 7.39 9.35
CA ASP A 97 7.26 8.44 8.60
C ASP A 97 7.58 8.35 7.10
N ALA A 98 8.87 8.21 6.75
CA ALA A 98 9.30 8.05 5.37
C ALA A 98 8.77 6.74 4.73
N PHE A 99 8.70 5.66 5.51
CA PHE A 99 8.18 4.39 5.05
C PHE A 99 6.66 4.45 4.78
N LEU A 100 5.87 4.93 5.73
CA LEU A 100 4.40 4.91 5.66
C LEU A 100 3.79 6.03 4.82
N GLY A 101 4.48 7.16 4.69
CA GLY A 101 3.98 8.34 3.96
C GLY A 101 3.53 8.01 2.54
N GLY A 102 2.26 8.21 2.19
CA GLY A 102 1.72 7.88 0.87
C GLY A 102 1.53 6.40 0.57
N LEU A 103 1.72 5.51 1.55
CA LEU A 103 1.26 4.11 1.48
C LEU A 103 -0.09 3.95 2.19
N ILE A 104 -0.08 4.23 3.49
CA ILE A 104 -1.24 4.06 4.39
C ILE A 104 -1.36 5.19 5.41
N TRP A 105 -0.43 6.13 5.37
CA TRP A 105 -0.38 7.29 6.25
C TRP A 105 -0.16 8.53 5.40
N ASP A 106 -1.07 9.49 5.54
CA ASP A 106 -0.91 10.82 4.97
C ASP A 106 -0.46 11.75 6.11
N ALA A 107 0.83 12.11 6.10
CA ALA A 107 1.25 13.29 6.83
C ALA A 107 0.48 14.50 6.26
N ASP A 108 0.06 15.42 7.14
CA ASP A 108 -0.80 16.58 6.86
C ASP A 108 -0.93 17.01 5.38
N PRO A 109 -2.13 17.04 4.78
CA PRO A 109 -2.35 17.38 3.35
C PRO A 109 -1.91 18.79 2.94
N ILE A 110 -1.47 19.65 3.87
CA ILE A 110 -0.89 20.97 3.58
C ILE A 110 0.57 20.85 3.08
N GLU A 111 1.27 19.75 3.36
CA GLU A 111 2.72 19.66 3.09
C GLU A 111 3.12 18.91 1.81
N ASP A 112 2.25 18.15 1.14
CA ASP A 112 2.69 17.42 -0.07
C ASP A 112 1.61 17.16 -1.15
N PRO A 113 1.56 17.99 -2.21
CA PRO A 113 0.71 17.77 -3.38
C PRO A 113 1.03 16.49 -4.16
N ALA A 114 2.22 15.89 -3.99
CA ALA A 114 2.61 14.65 -4.66
C ALA A 114 1.87 13.42 -4.11
N LEU A 115 1.27 13.53 -2.91
CA LEU A 115 0.52 12.44 -2.27
C LEU A 115 -0.93 12.30 -2.79
N THR A 116 -1.47 13.30 -3.49
CA THR A 116 -2.90 13.32 -3.90
C THR A 116 -3.18 12.97 -5.36
N GLY A 117 -2.15 12.62 -6.12
CA GLY A 117 -2.35 12.16 -7.48
C GLY A 117 -1.04 12.12 -8.21
N GLY A 118 -0.50 10.91 -8.41
CA GLY A 118 0.69 10.69 -9.23
C GLY A 118 0.62 11.58 -10.46
N GLU A 119 1.58 12.49 -10.55
CA GLU A 119 1.75 13.64 -11.45
C GLU A 119 1.06 13.51 -12.84
N GLY A 120 -0.27 13.56 -12.90
CA GLY A 120 -1.04 13.30 -14.14
C GLY A 120 -1.07 11.84 -14.63
N LEU A 121 -0.59 10.88 -13.84
CA LEU A 121 -0.66 9.44 -14.10
C LEU A 121 -2.08 8.89 -14.08
N PHE A 122 -2.96 9.49 -13.30
CA PHE A 122 -4.35 9.10 -13.22
C PHE A 122 -5.25 10.34 -13.33
N PRO A 123 -6.52 10.18 -13.73
CA PRO A 123 -7.44 11.32 -13.73
C PRO A 123 -7.51 11.91 -12.32
N PRO A 124 -7.63 13.24 -12.18
CA PRO A 124 -7.96 13.84 -10.90
C PRO A 124 -9.22 13.18 -10.35
N VAL A 125 -9.28 12.95 -9.04
CA VAL A 125 -10.45 12.34 -8.38
C VAL A 125 -11.68 13.21 -8.65
N ALA A 126 -12.47 12.83 -9.66
CA ALA A 126 -13.62 13.61 -10.11
C ALA A 126 -14.81 13.50 -9.13
N ASP A 127 -14.80 12.51 -8.23
CA ASP A 127 -15.79 12.33 -7.16
C ASP A 127 -15.10 11.96 -5.82
N PRO A 128 -15.03 12.88 -4.84
CA PRO A 128 -14.52 12.62 -3.50
C PRO A 128 -15.24 11.48 -2.76
N ARG A 129 -16.44 11.07 -3.21
CA ARG A 129 -17.23 9.98 -2.62
C ARG A 129 -16.92 8.61 -3.22
N ARG A 130 -16.08 8.53 -4.24
CA ARG A 130 -15.58 7.30 -4.88
C ARG A 130 -14.12 7.49 -5.29
N PRO A 131 -13.16 7.38 -4.35
CA PRO A 131 -11.76 7.38 -4.73
C PRO A 131 -11.51 6.16 -5.63
N HIS A 132 -11.29 6.38 -6.92
CA HIS A 132 -10.87 5.32 -7.85
C HIS A 132 -9.46 4.79 -7.52
N LEU A 133 -8.73 5.51 -6.67
CA LEU A 133 -7.37 5.21 -6.25
C LEU A 133 -7.26 5.49 -4.75
N LEU A 134 -6.71 4.52 -4.03
CA LEU A 134 -6.42 4.59 -2.60
C LEU A 134 -4.98 4.99 -2.32
N LEU A 135 -4.04 4.63 -3.21
CA LEU A 135 -2.64 5.06 -3.15
C LEU A 135 -1.99 4.98 -4.52
N VAL A 136 -1.00 5.84 -4.76
CA VAL A 136 -0.11 5.80 -5.93
C VAL A 136 1.30 6.10 -5.46
N CYS A 137 2.23 5.16 -5.67
CA CYS A 137 3.63 5.30 -5.32
C CYS A 137 4.47 5.08 -6.58
N SER A 138 5.16 6.12 -7.07
CA SER A 138 6.03 5.99 -8.24
C SER A 138 7.22 5.07 -7.95
N PRO A 139 7.88 4.49 -8.97
CA PRO A 139 9.10 3.70 -8.77
C PRO A 139 10.15 4.41 -7.91
N GLU A 140 10.39 5.70 -8.16
CA GLU A 140 11.33 6.51 -7.38
C GLU A 140 10.90 6.67 -5.90
N ALA A 141 9.60 6.76 -5.64
CA ALA A 141 9.07 6.83 -4.28
C ALA A 141 9.16 5.47 -3.58
N VAL A 142 8.93 4.37 -4.29
CA VAL A 142 9.11 2.99 -3.81
C VAL A 142 10.58 2.75 -3.44
N GLU A 143 11.53 3.15 -4.31
CA GLU A 143 12.97 3.00 -4.05
C GLU A 143 13.40 3.75 -2.79
N ARG A 144 12.89 4.97 -2.58
CA ARG A 144 13.16 5.77 -1.36
C ARG A 144 12.62 5.12 -0.08
N LYS A 145 11.62 4.23 -0.17
CA LYS A 145 11.03 3.55 0.98
C LYS A 145 11.83 2.34 1.44
N VAL A 146 12.65 1.72 0.59
CA VAL A 146 13.49 0.56 0.96
C VAL A 146 14.46 0.87 2.10
N PRO A 147 15.28 1.95 2.06
CA PRO A 147 16.16 2.27 3.19
C PRO A 147 15.37 2.66 4.45
N ALA A 148 14.20 3.30 4.30
CA ALA A 148 13.32 3.63 5.42
C ALA A 148 12.79 2.36 6.11
N TRP A 149 12.34 1.37 5.33
CA TRP A 149 11.94 0.04 5.84
C TRP A 149 13.08 -0.65 6.59
N LYS A 150 14.27 -0.72 5.99
CA LYS A 150 15.46 -1.30 6.63
C LYS A 150 15.86 -0.58 7.92
N GLY A 151 15.56 0.72 8.01
CA GLY A 151 15.78 1.53 9.20
C GLY A 151 14.79 1.25 10.33
N VAL A 152 13.55 0.84 10.04
CA VAL A 152 12.50 0.61 11.05
C VAL A 152 12.31 -0.86 11.43
N GLU A 153 12.52 -1.79 10.49
CA GLU A 153 12.29 -3.22 10.69
C GLU A 153 12.96 -3.80 11.96
N PRO A 154 14.23 -3.47 12.28
CA PRO A 154 14.88 -3.96 13.50
C PRO A 154 14.29 -3.41 14.80
N TYR A 155 13.56 -2.29 14.73
CA TYR A 155 13.04 -1.57 15.88
C TYR A 155 11.53 -1.73 16.06
N LEU A 156 10.89 -2.63 15.29
CA LEU A 156 9.45 -2.86 15.39
C LEU A 156 9.04 -3.16 16.84
N ASP A 157 9.79 -4.03 17.54
CA ASP A 157 9.50 -4.41 18.92
C ASP A 157 9.57 -3.25 19.94
N VAL A 158 10.34 -2.20 19.64
CA VAL A 158 10.42 -1.00 20.50
C VAL A 158 9.08 -0.27 20.54
N MET A 159 8.26 -0.38 19.49
CA MET A 159 6.92 0.23 19.44
C MET A 159 5.88 -0.50 20.27
N ARG A 160 6.21 -1.64 20.90
CA ARG A 160 5.23 -2.39 21.71
C ARG A 160 4.69 -1.58 22.88
N ALA A 161 5.55 -0.83 23.57
CA ALA A 161 5.11 0.01 24.68
C ALA A 161 4.25 1.22 24.22
N PRO A 162 4.66 2.00 23.19
CA PRO A 162 3.79 3.00 22.56
C PRO A 162 2.44 2.44 22.08
N PHE A 163 2.43 1.24 21.48
CA PHE A 163 1.22 0.59 21.00
C PHE A 163 0.25 0.28 22.15
N ALA A 164 0.76 -0.28 23.24
CA ALA A 164 -0.05 -0.57 24.41
C ALA A 164 -0.65 0.70 25.04
N ALA A 165 0.08 1.82 24.98
CA ALA A 165 -0.39 3.10 25.49
C ALA A 165 -1.51 3.72 24.65
N GLU A 166 -1.39 3.69 23.32
CA GLU A 166 -2.23 4.49 22.42
C GLU A 166 -3.23 3.68 21.58
N CYS A 167 -3.00 2.38 21.40
CA CYS A 167 -3.82 1.54 20.50
C CYS A 167 -4.64 0.46 21.23
N GLU A 168 -4.12 -0.12 22.31
CA GLU A 168 -4.79 -1.24 22.97
C GLU A 168 -6.15 -0.87 23.56
N GLY A 169 -7.19 -1.58 23.14
CA GLY A 169 -8.57 -1.37 23.61
C GLY A 169 -9.30 -0.20 22.95
N TRP A 170 -8.67 0.52 22.01
CA TRP A 170 -9.24 1.70 21.38
C TRP A 170 -9.97 1.35 20.08
N ALA A 171 -11.27 1.62 20.03
CA ALA A 171 -12.07 1.39 18.84
C ALA A 171 -11.57 2.29 17.69
N GLY A 172 -11.16 1.68 16.57
CA GLY A 172 -10.58 2.42 15.45
C GLY A 172 -9.05 2.34 15.37
N ARG A 173 -8.41 1.57 16.26
CA ARG A 173 -6.97 1.25 16.19
C ARG A 173 -6.74 -0.19 15.74
N PRO A 174 -5.49 -0.56 15.40
CA PRO A 174 -5.15 -1.95 15.16
C PRO A 174 -5.50 -2.79 16.40
N GLY A 175 -6.08 -3.97 16.19
CA GLY A 175 -6.62 -4.77 17.30
C GLY A 175 -5.54 -5.43 18.16
N THR A 176 -4.37 -5.68 17.60
CA THR A 176 -3.21 -6.28 18.27
C THR A 176 -1.92 -5.71 17.71
N PHE A 177 -0.87 -5.69 18.52
CA PHE A 177 0.46 -5.28 18.10
C PHE A 177 1.03 -6.23 17.04
N GLU A 178 0.82 -7.54 17.20
CA GLU A 178 1.29 -8.56 16.26
C GLU A 178 0.63 -8.39 14.88
N GLY A 179 -0.66 -8.03 14.84
CA GLY A 179 -1.37 -7.76 13.59
C GLY A 179 -0.86 -6.49 12.90
N PHE A 180 -0.58 -5.45 13.68
CA PHE A 180 0.06 -4.22 13.17
C PHE A 180 1.44 -4.50 12.58
N VAL A 181 2.31 -5.19 13.32
CA VAL A 181 3.67 -5.56 12.86
C VAL A 181 3.63 -6.48 11.65
N ALA A 182 2.73 -7.46 11.62
CA ALA A 182 2.57 -8.35 10.47
C ALA A 182 2.19 -7.56 9.21
N LEU A 183 1.24 -6.63 9.32
CA LEU A 183 0.86 -5.76 8.21
C LEU A 183 2.04 -4.88 7.74
N LEU A 184 2.82 -4.32 8.66
CA LEU A 184 4.00 -3.53 8.31
C LEU A 184 5.05 -4.35 7.55
N ARG A 185 5.27 -5.61 7.95
CA ARG A 185 6.18 -6.52 7.25
C ARG A 185 5.70 -6.86 5.86
N GLU A 186 4.39 -7.09 5.68
CA GLU A 186 3.84 -7.27 4.34
C GLU A 186 4.07 -6.06 3.43
N TRP A 187 3.92 -4.84 3.96
CA TRP A 187 4.28 -3.63 3.22
C TRP A 187 5.78 -3.54 2.91
N GLY A 188 6.63 -3.98 3.85
CA GLY A 188 8.08 -4.07 3.65
C GLY A 188 8.46 -5.02 2.52
N ASP A 189 7.83 -6.20 2.47
CA ASP A 189 8.00 -7.19 1.41
C ASP A 189 7.53 -6.63 0.06
N VAL A 190 6.38 -5.97 0.05
CA VAL A 190 5.80 -5.34 -1.15
C VAL A 190 6.73 -4.28 -1.73
N VAL A 191 7.20 -3.35 -0.88
CA VAL A 191 8.09 -2.26 -1.31
C VAL A 191 9.43 -2.82 -1.77
N THR A 192 9.96 -3.84 -1.10
CA THR A 192 11.25 -4.45 -1.46
C THR A 192 11.16 -5.16 -2.81
N GLU A 193 10.09 -5.92 -3.07
CA GLU A 193 9.87 -6.58 -4.36
C GLU A 193 9.68 -5.56 -5.49
N ALA A 194 8.89 -4.50 -5.25
CA ALA A 194 8.65 -3.44 -6.23
C ALA A 194 9.92 -2.67 -6.58
N ALA A 195 10.72 -2.29 -5.58
CA ALA A 195 12.01 -1.66 -5.80
C ALA A 195 12.98 -2.57 -6.54
N GLY A 196 13.01 -3.87 -6.22
CA GLY A 196 13.85 -4.85 -6.91
C GLY A 196 13.57 -4.97 -8.42
N ARG A 197 12.40 -4.52 -8.85
CA ARG A 197 11.97 -4.49 -10.27
C ARG A 197 12.01 -3.09 -10.90
N GLY A 198 12.26 -2.05 -10.11
CA GLY A 198 12.10 -0.66 -10.55
C GLY A 198 10.65 -0.31 -10.88
N TRP A 199 9.68 -0.91 -10.17
CA TRP A 199 8.25 -0.77 -10.43
C TRP A 199 7.55 0.11 -9.39
N GLY A 200 6.41 0.68 -9.78
CA GLY A 200 5.55 1.49 -8.90
C GLY A 200 4.41 0.68 -8.30
N LEU A 201 3.70 1.28 -7.35
CA LEU A 201 2.54 0.70 -6.66
C LEU A 201 1.27 1.52 -6.93
N VAL A 202 0.15 0.81 -7.10
CA VAL A 202 -1.18 1.41 -7.29
C VAL A 202 -2.18 0.65 -6.43
N GLY A 203 -2.84 1.32 -5.50
CA GLY A 203 -3.95 0.75 -4.72
C GLY A 203 -5.28 1.25 -5.25
N VAL A 204 -6.20 0.32 -5.48
CA VAL A 204 -7.58 0.61 -5.92
C VAL A 204 -8.59 -0.04 -4.96
N PRO A 205 -9.80 0.54 -4.84
CA PRO A 205 -10.87 -0.02 -4.00
C PRO A 205 -11.47 -1.33 -4.54
#